data_AF-A0A6J7AQB8-F1
#
_entry.id   AF-A0A6J7AQB8-F1
#
_cell.length_a   1.000
_cell.length_b   1.000
_cell.length_c   1.000
_cell.angle_alpha   90.00
_cell.angle_beta   90.00
_cell.angle_gamma   90.00
#
_symmetry.space_group_name_H-M   'P 1'
#
loop_
_entity.id
_entity.type
_entity.pdbx_description
1 polymer ?
#
loop_
_entity_poly.entity_id
_entity_poly.type
_entity_poly.pdbx_seq_one_letter_code
_entity_poly.pdbx_strand_id
1 'polypeptide(L)'
;MIGASNREDLIDPAILRPGRLDVKIKIERPGEAAAAQIFARYLTTDVPIDAETVRILGGGDAEKAVRAMIEETVREMYRDDEANQFLEVTYQNGDKEIMYFKDFSSGAMIENVVRRAKKLAIKREIALGTRGIKTEDLIASIHQEYKENEDLPNTTNPDDWAKISGKKGERIVYIRTLIHTNETPVGGRAIERVGTGQYL
;
A
#
# COMPACT_ATOMS: atom_id res chain seq x y z
N MET A 1 -14.55 24.28 11.66
CA MET A 1 -13.44 23.49 12.25
C MET A 1 -13.32 22.21 11.45
N ILE A 2 -12.11 21.72 11.18
CA ILE A 2 -11.87 20.45 10.48
C ILE A 2 -11.02 19.57 11.41
N GLY A 3 -11.40 18.32 11.59
CA GLY A 3 -10.64 17.31 12.33
C GLY A 3 -10.36 16.10 11.47
N ALA A 4 -9.30 15.36 11.78
CA ALA A 4 -8.93 14.11 11.12
C ALA A 4 -8.70 13.02 12.18
N SER A 5 -9.20 11.82 11.94
CA SER A 5 -8.99 10.66 12.82
C SER A 5 -8.87 9.40 11.98
N ASN A 6 -7.94 8.53 12.35
CA ASN A 6 -7.81 7.18 11.80
C ASN A 6 -8.73 6.17 12.53
N ARG A 7 -9.32 6.58 13.67
CA ARG A 7 -10.20 5.76 14.51
C ARG A 7 -11.52 6.47 14.75
N GLU A 8 -12.48 6.26 13.85
CA GLU A 8 -13.85 6.79 13.99
C GLU A 8 -14.55 6.22 15.22
N ASP A 9 -14.27 4.97 15.56
CA ASP A 9 -14.80 4.24 16.71
C ASP A 9 -14.47 4.89 18.06
N LEU A 10 -13.36 5.63 18.14
CA LEU A 10 -12.94 6.33 19.36
C LEU A 10 -13.49 7.76 19.46
N ILE A 11 -14.21 8.25 18.45
CA ILE A 11 -14.72 9.62 18.46
C ILE A 11 -15.96 9.68 19.34
N ASP A 12 -15.98 10.62 20.29
CA ASP A 12 -17.15 10.87 21.14
C ASP A 12 -18.37 11.26 20.28
N PRO A 13 -19.48 10.50 20.34
CA PRO A 13 -20.71 10.81 19.61
C PRO A 13 -21.27 12.21 19.89
N ALA A 14 -20.96 12.81 21.04
CA ALA A 14 -21.37 14.16 21.38
C ALA A 14 -20.77 15.22 20.44
N ILE A 15 -19.58 15.00 19.88
CA ILE A 15 -18.93 15.95 18.96
C ILE A 15 -19.52 15.86 17.54
N LEU A 16 -20.17 14.74 17.22
CA LEU A 16 -20.80 14.47 15.91
C LEU A 16 -22.25 14.94 15.83
N ARG A 17 -22.75 15.63 16.86
CA ARG A 17 -24.11 16.17 16.89
C ARG A 17 -24.24 17.42 16.01
N PRO A 18 -25.44 17.69 15.45
CA PRO A 18 -25.71 18.89 14.66
C PRO A 18 -25.25 20.19 15.34
N GLY A 19 -24.61 21.08 14.58
CA GLY A 19 -24.02 22.33 15.06
C GLY A 19 -22.55 22.22 15.51
N ARG A 20 -21.89 21.06 15.28
CA ARG A 20 -20.47 20.82 15.62
C ARG A 20 -19.72 20.29 14.39
N LEU A 21 -19.47 18.98 14.33
CA LEU A 21 -18.89 18.30 13.17
C LEU A 21 -19.99 17.64 12.35
N ASP A 22 -20.70 18.46 11.57
CA ASP A 22 -21.89 18.05 10.84
C ASP A 22 -21.57 17.22 9.58
N VAL A 23 -20.44 17.52 8.94
CA VAL A 23 -20.02 16.86 7.70
C VAL A 23 -18.99 15.78 8.01
N LYS A 24 -19.30 14.54 7.62
CA LYS A 24 -18.40 13.39 7.71
C LYS A 24 -17.94 13.01 6.31
N ILE A 25 -16.63 13.06 6.09
CA ILE A 25 -16.01 12.66 4.82
C ILE A 25 -15.13 11.45 5.11
N LYS A 26 -15.50 10.30 4.56
CA LYS A 26 -14.68 9.09 4.64
C LYS A 26 -13.59 9.17 3.58
N ILE A 27 -12.33 9.07 4.01
CA ILE A 27 -11.18 8.96 3.10
C ILE A 27 -10.87 7.49 2.92
N GLU A 28 -11.06 6.99 1.71
CA GLU A 28 -10.80 5.60 1.37
C GLU A 28 -9.37 5.41 0.85
N ARG A 29 -8.91 4.16 0.85
CA ARG A 29 -7.63 3.81 0.24
C ARG A 29 -7.70 4.08 -1.27
N PRO A 30 -6.58 4.52 -1.90
CA PRO A 30 -6.59 4.81 -3.33
C PRO A 30 -6.80 3.53 -4.14
N GLY A 31 -7.71 3.57 -5.12
CA GLY A 31 -7.72 2.61 -6.23
C GLY A 31 -6.66 2.98 -7.28
N GLU A 32 -6.55 2.21 -8.36
CA GLU A 32 -5.56 2.40 -9.43
C GLU A 32 -5.50 3.84 -9.96
N ALA A 33 -6.65 4.41 -10.33
CA ALA A 33 -6.72 5.77 -10.89
C ALA A 33 -6.27 6.83 -9.87
N ALA A 34 -6.60 6.66 -8.59
CA ALA A 34 -6.18 7.57 -7.53
C ALA A 34 -4.68 7.39 -7.22
N ALA A 35 -4.18 6.16 -7.22
CA ALA A 35 -2.77 5.87 -7.05
C ALA A 35 -1.93 6.51 -8.16
N ALA A 36 -2.36 6.42 -9.42
CA ALA A 36 -1.70 7.08 -10.54
C ALA A 36 -1.60 8.61 -10.34
N GLN A 37 -2.66 9.25 -9.84
CA GLN A 37 -2.64 10.68 -9.51
C GLN A 37 -1.68 11.01 -8.36
N ILE A 38 -1.62 10.15 -7.34
CA ILE A 38 -0.68 10.31 -6.22
C ILE A 38 0.77 10.15 -6.72
N PHE A 39 1.06 9.13 -7.54
CA PHE A 39 2.37 8.95 -8.16
C PHE A 39 2.77 10.16 -9.00
N ALA A 40 1.86 10.72 -9.81
CA ALA A 40 2.11 11.91 -10.63
C ALA A 40 2.44 13.15 -9.80
N ARG A 41 2.07 13.19 -8.52
CA ARG A 41 2.46 14.28 -7.60
C ARG A 41 3.92 14.16 -7.14
N TYR A 42 4.47 12.94 -7.07
CA TYR A 42 5.81 12.67 -6.53
C TYR A 42 6.87 12.38 -7.59
N LEU A 43 6.44 11.93 -8.77
CA LEU A 43 7.25 11.67 -9.95
C LEU A 43 6.88 12.69 -11.03
N THR A 44 7.62 13.80 -11.06
CA THR A 44 7.48 14.88 -12.05
C THR A 44 8.71 14.92 -12.96
N THR A 45 8.66 15.72 -14.02
CA THR A 45 9.80 15.97 -14.92
C THR A 45 10.94 16.76 -14.27
N ASP A 46 10.72 17.36 -13.11
CA ASP A 46 11.79 17.97 -12.29
C ASP A 46 12.73 16.91 -11.70
N VAL A 47 12.24 15.67 -11.58
CA VAL A 47 13.04 14.53 -11.16
C VAL A 47 13.76 13.96 -12.38
N PRO A 48 15.09 13.78 -12.34
CA PRO A 48 15.81 13.20 -13.48
C PRO A 48 15.26 11.81 -13.81
N ILE A 49 14.79 11.64 -15.05
CA ILE A 49 14.39 10.35 -15.62
C ILE A 49 15.52 9.85 -16.51
N ASP A 50 15.75 8.54 -16.49
CA ASP A 50 16.78 7.92 -17.32
C ASP A 50 16.54 8.21 -18.81
N ALA A 51 17.60 8.58 -19.52
CA ALA A 51 17.51 9.02 -20.91
C ALA A 51 17.02 7.91 -21.85
N GLU A 52 17.35 6.65 -21.56
CA GLU A 52 16.90 5.51 -22.34
C GLU A 52 15.41 5.24 -22.09
N THR A 53 14.97 5.36 -20.84
CA THR A 53 13.53 5.32 -20.50
C THR A 53 12.75 6.41 -21.23
N VAL A 54 13.26 7.65 -21.29
CA VAL A 54 12.63 8.73 -22.07
C VAL A 54 12.53 8.41 -23.56
N ARG A 55 13.58 7.78 -24.12
CA ARG A 55 13.60 7.39 -25.53
C ARG A 55 12.63 6.26 -25.84
N ILE A 56 12.63 5.19 -25.04
CA ILE A 56 11.84 3.97 -25.28
C ILE A 56 10.37 4.20 -24.94
N LEU A 57 10.07 4.66 -23.72
CA LEU A 57 8.69 4.78 -23.24
C LEU A 57 8.04 6.11 -23.67
N GLY A 58 8.83 7.18 -23.71
CA GLY A 58 8.35 8.51 -24.04
C GLY A 58 8.45 8.89 -25.51
N GLY A 59 9.20 8.13 -26.32
CA GLY A 59 9.52 8.53 -27.70
C GLY A 59 10.32 9.84 -27.76
N GLY A 60 11.11 10.14 -26.73
CA GLY A 60 11.85 11.41 -26.58
C GLY A 60 11.14 12.47 -25.72
N ASP A 61 9.90 12.22 -25.29
CA ASP A 61 9.12 13.12 -24.43
C ASP A 61 9.15 12.63 -22.97
N ALA A 62 9.73 13.44 -22.08
CA ALA A 62 9.87 13.11 -20.67
C ALA A 62 8.52 13.02 -19.94
N GLU A 63 7.52 13.82 -20.30
CA GLU A 63 6.20 13.76 -19.66
C GLU A 63 5.48 12.45 -20.02
N LYS A 64 5.59 12.02 -21.28
CA LYS A 64 5.05 10.72 -21.72
C LYS A 64 5.77 9.56 -21.04
N ALA A 65 7.10 9.66 -20.90
CA ALA A 65 7.88 8.65 -20.20
C ALA A 65 7.44 8.52 -18.74
N VAL A 66 7.32 9.64 -18.00
CA VAL A 66 6.82 9.64 -16.62
C VAL A 66 5.42 9.02 -16.53
N ARG A 67 4.50 9.39 -17.43
CA ARG A 67 3.14 8.82 -17.45
C ARG A 67 3.17 7.31 -17.66
N ALA A 68 3.95 6.83 -18.63
CA ALA A 68 4.09 5.40 -18.89
C ALA A 68 4.72 4.65 -17.70
N MET A 69 5.74 5.22 -17.06
CA MET A 69 6.33 4.66 -15.84
C MET A 69 5.30 4.53 -14.72
N ILE A 70 4.46 5.55 -14.52
CA ILE A 70 3.39 5.53 -13.52
C ILE A 70 2.36 4.45 -13.84
N GLU A 71 1.90 4.37 -15.10
CA GLU A 71 0.94 3.36 -15.53
C GLU A 71 1.47 1.94 -15.32
N GLU A 72 2.74 1.69 -15.65
CA GLU A 72 3.40 0.40 -15.43
C GLU A 72 3.56 0.09 -13.93
N THR A 73 3.99 1.07 -13.14
CA THR A 73 4.17 0.94 -11.69
C THR A 73 2.84 0.67 -10.97
N VAL A 74 1.78 1.39 -11.33
CA VAL A 74 0.43 1.19 -10.77
C VAL A 74 -0.12 -0.16 -11.20
N ARG A 75 0.06 -0.54 -12.47
CA ARG A 75 -0.33 -1.87 -12.93
C ARG A 75 0.33 -2.94 -12.06
N GLU A 76 1.63 -2.88 -11.85
CA GLU A 76 2.36 -3.85 -11.04
C GLU A 76 1.85 -3.88 -9.59
N MET A 77 1.64 -2.72 -8.98
CA MET A 77 1.15 -2.59 -7.60
C MET A 77 -0.28 -3.15 -7.40
N TYR A 78 -1.09 -3.19 -8.45
CA TYR A 78 -2.51 -3.59 -8.38
C TYR A 78 -2.83 -4.94 -9.02
N ARG A 79 -1.82 -5.71 -9.46
CA ARG A 79 -2.01 -7.10 -9.92
C ARG A 79 -2.59 -7.98 -8.81
N ASP A 80 -3.46 -8.88 -9.22
CA ASP A 80 -4.13 -9.89 -8.39
C ASP A 80 -3.64 -11.31 -8.69
N ASP A 81 -2.34 -11.46 -8.89
CA ASP A 81 -1.69 -12.75 -9.03
C ASP A 81 -1.07 -13.23 -7.71
N GLU A 82 -0.56 -14.47 -7.73
CA GLU A 82 0.08 -15.10 -6.58
C GLU A 82 1.22 -14.25 -6.00
N ALA A 83 2.02 -13.61 -6.85
CA ALA A 83 3.16 -12.80 -6.43
C ALA A 83 2.76 -11.59 -5.55
N ASN A 84 1.53 -11.08 -5.72
CA ASN A 84 0.99 -9.96 -4.97
C ASN A 84 0.06 -10.37 -3.82
N GLN A 85 -0.09 -11.67 -3.54
CA GLN A 85 -0.83 -12.15 -2.39
C GLN A 85 -0.11 -11.77 -1.11
N PHE A 86 -0.82 -11.14 -0.19
CA PHE A 86 -0.23 -10.65 1.05
C PHE A 86 -0.68 -11.48 2.25
N LEU A 87 -2.00 -11.69 2.38
CA LEU A 87 -2.58 -12.31 3.56
C LEU A 87 -3.66 -13.31 3.21
N GLU A 88 -3.68 -14.44 3.91
CA GLU A 88 -4.83 -15.32 4.03
C GLU A 88 -5.55 -15.00 5.34
N VAL A 89 -6.84 -14.66 5.24
CA VAL A 89 -7.73 -14.41 6.37
C VAL A 89 -8.70 -15.57 6.47
N THR A 90 -8.79 -16.18 7.65
CA THR A 90 -9.79 -17.20 7.96
C THR A 90 -10.85 -16.62 8.89
N TYR A 91 -12.11 -16.78 8.52
CA TYR A 91 -13.28 -16.34 9.27
C TYR A 91 -13.80 -17.44 10.21
N GLN A 92 -14.61 -17.05 11.19
CA GLN A 92 -15.19 -17.97 12.18
C GLN A 92 -16.06 -19.07 11.56
N ASN A 93 -16.71 -18.79 10.43
CA ASN A 93 -17.49 -19.76 9.67
C ASN A 93 -16.62 -20.79 8.91
N GLY A 94 -15.30 -20.63 8.92
CA GLY A 94 -14.33 -21.48 8.22
C GLY A 94 -13.93 -21.00 6.83
N ASP A 95 -14.56 -19.94 6.31
CA ASP A 95 -14.19 -19.36 5.02
C ASP A 95 -12.79 -18.79 5.05
N LYS A 96 -12.11 -18.87 3.90
CA LYS A 96 -10.80 -18.27 3.69
C LYS A 96 -10.86 -17.25 2.57
N GLU A 97 -10.12 -16.17 2.74
CA GLU A 97 -10.02 -15.11 1.76
C GLU A 97 -8.58 -14.64 1.63
N ILE A 98 -8.14 -14.49 0.38
CA ILE A 98 -6.81 -14.02 0.04
C ILE A 98 -6.92 -12.53 -0.25
N MET A 99 -6.14 -11.75 0.48
CA MET A 99 -5.99 -10.32 0.31
C MET A 99 -4.70 -10.03 -0.43
N TYR A 100 -4.74 -9.02 -1.30
CA TYR A 100 -3.62 -8.61 -2.13
C TYR A 100 -3.05 -7.30 -1.62
N PHE A 101 -1.81 -6.98 -2.00
CA PHE A 101 -1.18 -5.71 -1.59
C PHE A 101 -1.99 -4.47 -1.99
N LYS A 102 -2.73 -4.54 -3.11
CA LYS A 102 -3.62 -3.45 -3.56
C LYS A 102 -4.63 -3.01 -2.50
N ASP A 103 -5.10 -3.95 -1.67
CA ASP A 103 -6.08 -3.70 -0.62
C ASP A 103 -5.48 -2.89 0.56
N PHE A 104 -4.15 -2.81 0.63
CA PHE A 104 -3.39 -2.10 1.66
C PHE A 104 -2.70 -0.84 1.14
N SER A 105 -2.92 -0.50 -0.13
CA SER A 105 -2.37 0.71 -0.74
C SER A 105 -2.73 1.96 0.07
N SER A 106 -1.79 2.90 0.16
CA SER A 106 -1.97 4.19 0.84
C SER A 106 -1.09 5.26 0.21
N GLY A 107 -1.47 6.53 0.38
CA GLY A 107 -0.66 7.64 -0.15
C GLY A 107 0.75 7.70 0.45
N ALA A 108 0.91 7.32 1.72
CA ALA A 108 2.22 7.25 2.39
C ALA A 108 3.09 6.12 1.81
N MET A 109 2.50 4.96 1.51
CA MET A 109 3.19 3.85 0.86
C MET A 109 3.68 4.26 -0.55
N ILE A 110 2.83 4.93 -1.34
CA ILE A 110 3.21 5.43 -2.67
C ILE A 110 4.38 6.44 -2.57
N GLU A 111 4.33 7.36 -1.61
CA GLU A 111 5.43 8.31 -1.36
C GLU A 111 6.73 7.59 -0.99
N ASN A 112 6.66 6.58 -0.10
CA ASN A 112 7.80 5.74 0.29
C ASN A 112 8.42 5.03 -0.92
N VAL A 113 7.60 4.45 -1.80
CA VAL A 113 8.04 3.78 -3.03
C VAL A 113 8.82 4.75 -3.91
N VAL A 114 8.28 5.95 -4.17
CA VAL A 114 8.97 6.95 -5.00
C VAL A 114 10.26 7.44 -4.34
N ARG A 115 10.26 7.66 -3.02
CA ARG A 115 11.46 8.05 -2.26
C ARG A 115 12.54 6.98 -2.33
N ARG A 116 12.17 5.70 -2.25
CA ARG A 116 13.09 4.57 -2.36
C ARG A 116 13.62 4.42 -3.78
N ALA A 117 12.80 4.61 -4.80
CA ALA A 117 13.22 4.58 -6.21
C ALA A 117 14.26 5.67 -6.49
N LYS A 118 14.06 6.88 -5.96
CA LYS A 118 15.07 7.97 -6.00
C LYS A 118 16.40 7.53 -5.38
N LYS A 119 16.36 6.85 -4.22
CA LYS A 119 17.55 6.34 -3.55
C LYS A 119 18.26 5.25 -4.37
N LEU A 120 17.52 4.36 -5.02
CA LEU A 120 18.07 3.32 -5.90
C LEU A 120 18.74 3.94 -7.14
N ALA A 121 18.10 4.93 -7.77
CA ALA A 121 18.66 5.65 -8.90
C ALA A 121 19.99 6.34 -8.55
N ILE A 122 20.07 7.02 -7.39
CA ILE A 122 21.33 7.63 -6.92
C ILE A 122 22.41 6.58 -6.70
N LYS A 123 22.07 5.44 -6.08
CA LYS A 123 23.02 4.34 -5.90
C LYS A 123 23.53 3.80 -7.23
N ARG A 124 22.64 3.63 -8.22
CA ARG A 124 23.01 3.21 -9.58
C ARG A 124 23.92 4.23 -10.26
N GLU A 125 23.62 5.52 -10.13
CA GLU A 125 24.44 6.58 -10.71
C GLU A 125 25.87 6.58 -10.15
N ILE A 126 26.03 6.40 -8.84
CA ILE A 126 27.33 6.29 -8.19
C ILE A 126 28.10 5.04 -8.66
N ALA A 127 27.41 3.91 -8.82
CA ALA A 127 28.05 2.63 -9.14
C ALA A 127 28.36 2.45 -10.64
N LEU A 128 27.46 2.89 -11.51
CA LEU A 128 27.46 2.59 -12.95
C LEU A 128 27.48 3.84 -13.84
N GLY A 129 27.41 5.05 -13.26
CA GLY A 129 27.37 6.31 -14.00
C GLY A 129 26.04 6.58 -14.73
N THR A 130 25.02 5.73 -14.53
CA THR A 130 23.71 5.89 -15.19
C THR A 130 22.78 6.75 -14.35
N ARG A 131 22.50 7.97 -14.83
CA ARG A 131 21.68 8.98 -14.14
C ARG A 131 20.18 8.85 -14.44
N GLY A 132 19.37 9.18 -13.44
CA GLY A 132 17.92 9.30 -13.55
C GLY A 132 17.19 8.03 -13.14
N ILE A 133 15.91 8.16 -12.78
CA ILE A 133 15.06 7.05 -12.33
C ILE A 133 14.60 6.22 -13.53
N LYS A 134 14.54 4.90 -13.36
CA LYS A 134 13.94 3.96 -14.32
C LYS A 134 12.72 3.27 -13.73
N THR A 135 11.91 2.62 -14.59
CA THR A 135 10.75 1.85 -14.12
C THR A 135 11.18 0.73 -13.17
N GLU A 136 12.33 0.10 -13.41
CA GLU A 136 12.81 -0.99 -12.56
C GLU A 136 13.12 -0.52 -11.12
N ASP A 137 13.51 0.74 -10.92
CA ASP A 137 13.70 1.29 -9.57
C ASP A 137 12.37 1.39 -8.81
N LEU A 138 11.29 1.73 -9.51
CA LEU A 138 9.96 1.84 -8.92
C LEU A 138 9.42 0.44 -8.58
N ILE A 139 9.52 -0.52 -9.50
CA ILE A 139 9.10 -1.91 -9.28
C ILE A 139 9.92 -2.55 -8.15
N ALA A 140 11.24 -2.40 -8.16
CA ALA A 140 12.08 -2.89 -7.07
C ALA A 140 11.72 -2.23 -5.72
N SER A 141 11.32 -0.96 -5.75
CA SER A 141 10.88 -0.26 -4.55
C SER A 141 9.54 -0.74 -4.03
N ILE A 142 8.60 -1.11 -4.91
CA ILE A 142 7.35 -1.78 -4.53
C ILE A 142 7.66 -3.08 -3.79
N HIS A 143 8.46 -3.97 -4.38
CA HIS A 143 8.78 -5.26 -3.77
C HIS A 143 9.51 -5.12 -2.44
N GLN A 144 10.40 -4.13 -2.32
CA GLN A 144 11.09 -3.90 -1.06
C GLN A 144 10.16 -3.31 0.01
N GLU A 145 9.23 -2.42 -0.37
CA GLU A 145 8.21 -1.91 0.54
C GLU A 145 7.29 -3.05 1.00
N TYR A 146 6.93 -3.96 0.10
CA TYR A 146 6.14 -5.16 0.41
C TYR A 146 6.85 -6.03 1.45
N LYS A 147 8.11 -6.38 1.19
CA LYS A 147 8.93 -7.16 2.12
C LYS A 147 9.08 -6.50 3.50
N GLU A 148 9.24 -5.18 3.56
CA GLU A 148 9.34 -4.48 4.85
C GLU A 148 7.99 -4.42 5.59
N ASN A 149 6.87 -4.44 4.84
CA ASN A 149 5.54 -4.48 5.43
C ASN A 149 5.07 -5.92 5.77
N GLU A 150 5.72 -6.96 5.26
CA GLU A 150 5.46 -8.37 5.64
C GLU A 150 5.72 -8.65 7.13
N ASP A 151 6.63 -7.89 7.76
CA ASP A 151 6.96 -8.01 9.19
C ASP A 151 5.98 -7.26 10.12
N LEU A 152 5.04 -6.47 9.56
CA LEU A 152 4.10 -5.61 10.30
C LEU A 152 2.82 -6.24 10.89
N PRO A 153 2.47 -7.53 10.78
CA PRO A 153 1.30 -8.07 11.50
C PRO A 153 1.37 -7.89 13.02
N ASN A 154 2.55 -7.54 13.56
CA ASN A 154 2.75 -7.27 14.97
C ASN A 154 2.05 -6.00 15.50
N THR A 155 1.43 -5.17 14.64
CA THR A 155 0.86 -3.86 15.07
C THR A 155 -0.57 -3.56 14.63
N THR A 156 -1.20 -4.40 13.81
CA THR A 156 -2.50 -4.05 13.20
C THR A 156 -3.67 -4.65 13.96
N ASN A 157 -4.54 -3.79 14.49
CA ASN A 157 -5.75 -4.16 15.21
C ASN A 157 -6.69 -5.03 14.33
N PRO A 158 -7.18 -6.20 14.80
CA PRO A 158 -8.28 -6.99 14.21
C PRO A 158 -9.42 -6.18 13.57
N ASP A 159 -9.79 -5.03 14.14
CA ASP A 159 -10.88 -4.19 13.64
C ASP A 159 -10.58 -3.46 12.33
N ASP A 160 -9.30 -3.17 12.05
CA ASP A 160 -8.90 -2.56 10.78
C ASP A 160 -9.05 -3.56 9.63
N TRP A 161 -8.90 -4.85 9.92
CA TRP A 161 -9.09 -5.95 8.97
C TRP A 161 -10.55 -6.16 8.59
N ALA A 162 -11.47 -6.05 9.56
CA ALA A 162 -12.91 -6.13 9.30
C ALA A 162 -13.43 -5.03 8.37
N LYS A 163 -12.75 -3.87 8.33
CA LYS A 163 -13.08 -2.75 7.42
C LYS A 163 -12.56 -2.97 5.99
N ILE A 164 -11.44 -3.68 5.82
CA ILE A 164 -10.81 -3.92 4.51
C ILE A 164 -11.51 -5.07 3.78
N SER A 165 -11.89 -6.14 4.49
CA SER A 165 -12.59 -7.31 3.91
C SER A 165 -13.98 -6.97 3.33
N GLY A 166 -14.60 -5.87 3.74
CA GLY A 166 -15.94 -5.48 3.27
C GLY A 166 -17.07 -6.42 3.72
N LYS A 167 -16.76 -7.62 4.22
CA LYS A 167 -17.70 -8.55 4.86
C LYS A 167 -18.03 -8.08 6.26
N LYS A 168 -18.97 -7.12 6.33
CA LYS A 168 -19.62 -6.71 7.58
C LYS A 168 -20.29 -7.94 8.22
N GLY A 169 -19.68 -8.47 9.28
CA GLY A 169 -20.37 -9.37 10.22
C GLY A 169 -19.60 -10.64 10.59
N GLU A 170 -18.62 -11.07 9.80
CA GLU A 170 -17.87 -12.30 10.08
C GLU A 170 -16.57 -12.01 10.82
N ARG A 171 -16.41 -12.64 11.98
CA ARG A 171 -15.24 -12.43 12.84
C ARG A 171 -14.04 -13.18 12.29
N ILE A 172 -12.92 -12.48 12.14
CA ILE A 172 -11.64 -13.08 11.75
C ILE A 172 -11.08 -13.89 12.93
N VAL A 173 -10.75 -15.15 12.70
CA VAL A 173 -10.18 -16.07 13.71
C VAL A 173 -8.70 -16.37 13.50
N TYR A 174 -8.21 -16.22 12.26
CA TYR A 174 -6.82 -16.47 11.93
C TYR A 174 -6.38 -15.60 10.76
N ILE A 175 -5.15 -15.11 10.81
CA ILE A 175 -4.50 -14.36 9.73
C ILE A 175 -3.12 -14.97 9.51
N ARG A 176 -2.73 -15.17 8.26
CA ARG A 176 -1.41 -15.67 7.88
C ARG A 176 -0.85 -14.84 6.73
N THR A 177 0.42 -14.48 6.82
CA THR A 177 1.19 -13.91 5.71
C THR A 177 1.55 -14.97 4.67
N LEU A 178 1.37 -14.62 3.41
CA LEU A 178 1.64 -15.47 2.26
C LEU A 178 3.02 -15.13 1.67
N ILE A 179 4.08 -15.63 2.31
CA ILE A 179 5.46 -15.36 1.89
C ILE A 179 5.78 -16.16 0.62
N HIS A 180 6.12 -15.47 -0.47
CA HIS A 180 6.60 -16.06 -1.72
C HIS A 180 8.13 -16.03 -1.78
N THR A 181 8.80 -16.74 -0.87
CA THR A 181 10.23 -17.06 -1.02
C THR A 181 10.36 -18.46 -1.60
N ASN A 182 11.37 -18.72 -2.44
CA ASN A 182 11.75 -20.05 -2.92
C ASN A 182 12.24 -21.02 -1.81
N GLU A 183 12.01 -20.68 -0.54
CA GLU A 183 12.29 -21.49 0.63
C GLU A 183 10.97 -21.73 1.38
N THR A 184 10.81 -22.97 1.84
CA THR A 184 9.66 -23.52 2.60
C THR A 184 8.88 -22.46 3.38
N PRO A 185 7.53 -22.42 3.33
CA PRO A 185 6.75 -21.35 3.97
C PRO A 185 6.95 -21.34 5.50
N VAL A 186 7.81 -20.44 6.00
CA VAL A 186 8.03 -20.29 7.45
C VAL A 186 7.02 -19.30 8.02
N GLY A 187 6.03 -19.84 8.74
CA GLY A 187 5.46 -19.19 9.93
C GLY A 187 4.43 -18.08 9.74
N GLY A 188 3.16 -18.45 9.58
CA GLY A 188 2.06 -17.57 9.97
C GLY A 188 1.93 -17.55 11.50
N ARG A 189 1.97 -16.37 12.13
CA ARG A 189 1.66 -16.20 13.56
C ARG A 189 0.17 -15.98 13.73
N ALA A 190 -0.47 -16.82 14.56
CA ALA A 190 -1.82 -16.55 15.04
C ALA A 190 -1.79 -15.27 15.89
N ILE A 191 -2.68 -14.31 15.59
CA ILE A 191 -2.93 -13.21 16.53
C ILE A 191 -3.60 -13.85 17.76
N GLU A 192 -2.82 -14.00 18.84
CA GLU A 192 -3.34 -14.48 20.11
C GLU A 192 -4.22 -13.39 20.74
N ARG A 193 -5.34 -13.84 21.33
CA ARG A 193 -6.43 -13.05 21.90
C ARG A 193 -5.98 -11.70 22.49
N VAL A 194 -6.38 -10.59 21.87
CA VAL A 194 -6.57 -9.36 22.63
C VAL A 194 -7.89 -9.53 23.37
N GLY A 195 -7.81 -9.92 24.64
CA GLY A 195 -8.97 -9.94 25.53
C GLY A 195 -9.64 -8.57 25.48
N THR A 196 -10.93 -8.55 25.16
CA THR A 196 -11.79 -7.40 25.42
C THR A 196 -11.71 -7.10 26.91
N GLY A 197 -10.83 -6.15 27.26
CA GLY A 197 -10.68 -5.65 28.61
C GLY A 197 -12.04 -5.14 29.07
N GLN A 198 -12.62 -5.91 29.99
CA GLN A 198 -13.83 -5.62 30.70
C GLN A 198 -13.54 -4.39 31.56
N TYR A 199 -14.01 -3.22 31.12
CA TYR A 199 -14.07 -2.05 32.00
C TYR A 199 -15.16 -2.37 33.05
N LEU A 200 -14.70 -2.64 34.28
CA LEU A 200 -15.51 -2.55 35.49
C LEU A 200 -15.86 -1.09 35.78
#